data_AF-X1QDJ6-F1
#
_entry.id   AF-X1QDJ6-F1
#
_cell.length_a   1.000
_cell.length_b   1.000
_cell.length_c   1.000
_cell.angle_alpha   90.00
_cell.angle_beta   90.00
_cell.angle_gamma   90.00
#
_symmetry.space_group_name_H-M   'P 1'
#
loop_
_entity.id
_entity.type
_entity.pdbx_description
1 polymer ?
#
loop_
_entity_poly.entity_id
_entity_poly.type
_entity_poly.pdbx_seq_one_letter_code
_entity_poly.pdbx_strand_id
1 'polypeptide(L)' 'EGINLFVADGDAAGQEVFHFHLHVYPRFEGDGFGFKYDRSKHFLYLNRPQLDEIAKEINRYI' A
#
# COMPACT_ATOMS: atom_id res chain seq x y z
N GLU A 1 -13.77 -15.63 4.33
CA GLU A 1 -12.40 -15.43 4.86
C GLU A 1 -11.45 -14.93 3.76
N GLY A 2 -10.22 -14.52 4.07
CA GLY A 2 -9.25 -14.01 3.08
C GLY A 2 -7.80 -13.93 3.57
N ILE A 3 -6.91 -13.30 2.79
CA ILE A 3 -5.49 -13.10 3.11
C ILE A 3 -5.05 -11.69 2.69
N ASN A 4 -4.31 -10.98 3.55
CA ASN A 4 -3.52 -9.81 3.15
C ASN A 4 -2.05 -10.17 2.99
N LEU A 5 -1.42 -9.63 1.95
CA LEU A 5 0.01 -9.70 1.72
C LEU A 5 0.60 -8.31 1.94
N PHE A 6 1.68 -8.19 2.71
CA PHE A 6 2.28 -6.90 3.05
C PHE A 6 3.81 -6.99 3.11
N VAL A 7 4.47 -5.99 2.53
CA VAL A 7 5.91 -5.78 2.60
C VAL A 7 6.14 -4.38 3.16
N ALA A 8 6.94 -4.27 4.21
CA ALA A 8 7.52 -3.02 4.65
C ALA A 8 8.96 -2.95 4.11
N ASP A 9 9.20 -2.01 3.19
CA ASP A 9 10.51 -1.78 2.59
C ASP A 9 11.04 -0.41 3.03
N GLY A 10 12.02 -0.42 3.94
CA GLY A 10 12.56 0.76 4.61
C GLY A 10 11.91 1.08 5.98
N ASP A 11 12.70 1.70 6.85
CA ASP A 11 12.32 2.08 8.23
C ASP A 11 11.05 2.96 8.27
N ALA A 12 10.98 3.97 7.39
CA ALA A 12 9.82 4.85 7.29
C ALA A 12 8.52 4.13 6.86
N ALA A 13 8.64 2.96 6.21
CA ALA A 13 7.52 2.10 5.86
C ALA A 13 7.18 1.08 6.97
N GLY A 14 7.93 1.07 8.07
CA GLY A 14 7.75 0.17 9.22
C GLY A 14 8.59 -1.11 9.19
N GLN A 15 9.70 -1.15 8.43
CA GLN A 15 10.58 -2.31 8.40
C GLN A 15 11.46 -2.38 9.66
N GLU A 16 11.25 -3.39 10.49
CA GLU A 16 12.10 -3.62 11.68
C GLU A 16 13.22 -4.65 11.43
N VAL A 17 13.00 -5.58 10.50
CA VAL A 17 14.00 -6.60 10.11
C VAL A 17 14.46 -6.33 8.68
N PHE A 18 15.72 -5.92 8.53
CA PHE A 18 16.36 -5.55 7.25
C PHE A 18 16.79 -6.77 6.42
N HIS A 19 15.84 -7.67 6.20
CA HIS A 19 15.89 -8.75 5.23
C HIS A 19 14.53 -8.75 4.54
N PHE A 20 14.48 -8.92 3.23
CA PHE A 20 13.21 -8.98 2.52
C PHE A 20 12.35 -10.11 3.09
N HIS A 21 11.14 -9.78 3.53
CA HIS A 21 10.17 -10.76 3.99
C HIS A 21 8.75 -10.32 3.64
N LEU A 22 7.90 -11.29 3.36
CA LEU A 22 6.50 -11.09 3.04
C LEU A 22 5.66 -11.45 4.26
N HIS A 23 4.93 -10.48 4.81
CA HIS A 23 3.90 -10.79 5.77
C HIS A 23 2.68 -11.39 5.06
N VAL A 24 2.19 -12.51 5.60
CA VAL A 24 0.95 -13.16 5.18
C VAL A 24 0.01 -13.12 6.37
N TYR A 25 -1.07 -12.34 6.27
CA TYR A 25 -2.05 -12.18 7.33
C TYR A 25 -3.37 -12.88 6.95
N PRO A 26 -3.68 -14.04 7.55
CA PRO A 26 -5.00 -14.66 7.42
C PRO A 26 -6.07 -13.73 7.99
N ARG A 27 -7.20 -13.60 7.28
CA ARG A 27 -8.28 -12.66 7.60
C ARG A 27 -9.59 -13.38 7.83
N PHE A 28 -10.26 -13.01 8.91
CA PHE A 28 -11.56 -13.54 9.33
C PHE A 28 -12.54 -12.41 9.60
N GLU A 29 -13.83 -12.70 9.51
CA GLU A 29 -14.84 -11.74 9.94
C GLU A 29 -14.66 -11.41 11.42
N GLY A 30 -14.56 -10.11 11.74
CA GLY A 30 -14.39 -9.65 13.11
C GLY A 30 -12.97 -9.74 13.71
N ASP A 31 -11.93 -10.04 12.93
CA ASP A 31 -10.56 -10.17 13.46
C ASP A 31 -9.89 -8.86 13.95
N GLY A 32 -10.55 -7.72 13.74
CA GLY A 32 -10.10 -6.41 14.20
C GLY A 32 -8.89 -5.83 13.45
N PHE A 33 -8.32 -6.55 12.48
CA PHE A 33 -7.20 -6.07 11.69
C PHE A 33 -7.68 -5.17 10.54
N GLY A 34 -6.95 -4.11 10.25
CA GLY A 34 -7.24 -3.24 9.11
C GLY A 34 -6.22 -2.15 8.97
N PHE A 35 -5.74 -1.96 7.74
CA PHE A 35 -4.94 -0.79 7.41
C PHE A 35 -5.80 0.47 7.58
N LYS A 36 -5.32 1.42 8.40
CA LYS A 36 -6.04 2.64 8.71
C LYS A 36 -5.62 3.73 7.74
N TYR A 37 -6.57 4.31 7.04
CA TYR A 37 -6.34 5.42 6.13
C TYR A 37 -7.29 6.57 6.49
N ASP A 38 -6.75 7.78 6.62
CA ASP A 38 -7.58 8.98 6.69
C ASP A 38 -8.03 9.37 5.28
N ARG A 39 -9.33 9.21 5.00
CA ARG A 39 -9.89 9.48 3.67
C ARG A 39 -9.71 10.93 3.21
N SER A 40 -9.65 11.88 4.15
CA SER A 40 -9.49 13.30 3.85
C SER A 40 -8.06 13.68 3.47
N LYS A 41 -7.08 12.83 3.79
CA LYS A 41 -5.64 13.10 3.58
C LYS A 41 -4.99 12.18 2.57
N HIS A 42 -5.43 10.92 2.49
CA HIS A 42 -4.74 9.89 1.71
C HIS A 42 -5.35 9.64 0.32
N PHE A 43 -6.52 10.21 0.03
CA PHE A 43 -7.17 10.06 -1.27
C PHE A 43 -7.31 11.42 -1.96
N LEU A 44 -6.37 11.70 -2.87
CA LEU A 44 -6.47 12.83 -3.79
C LEU A 44 -7.32 12.42 -4.99
N TYR A 45 -8.36 13.18 -5.28
CA TYR A 45 -9.17 12.99 -6.50
C TYR A 45 -8.50 13.70 -7.66
N LEU A 46 -7.67 12.96 -8.40
CA LEU A 46 -7.07 13.43 -9.64
C LEU A 46 -8.00 13.10 -10.83
N ASN A 47 -8.07 14.01 -11.79
CA ASN A 47 -8.81 13.75 -13.03
C ASN A 47 -8.05 12.78 -13.93
N ARG A 48 -8.75 12.20 -14.91
CA ARG A 48 -8.18 11.17 -15.79
C ARG A 48 -6.88 11.64 -16.49
N PRO A 49 -6.81 12.85 -17.10
CA PRO A 49 -5.57 13.35 -17.68
C PRO A 49 -4.38 13.41 -16.70
N GLN A 50 -4.61 13.82 -15.45
CA GLN A 50 -3.54 13.86 -14.42
C GLN A 50 -3.05 12.45 -14.07
N LEU A 51 -3.97 11.49 -13.94
CA LEU A 51 -3.62 10.09 -13.71
C LEU A 51 -2.80 9.51 -14.87
N ASP A 52 -3.19 9.82 -16.10
CA ASP A 52 -2.47 9.38 -17.30
C ASP A 52 -1.06 9.98 -17.37
N GLU A 53 -0.86 11.23 -16.92
CA GLU A 53 0.47 11.85 -16.89
C GLU A 53 1.38 11.20 -15.84
N ILE A 54 0.89 10.98 -14.61
CA ILE A 54 1.66 10.26 -13.57
C ILE A 54 2.03 8.85 -14.06
N ALA A 55 1.11 8.15 -14.72
CA ALA A 55 1.38 6.83 -15.28
C ALA A 55 2.50 6.87 -16.34
N LYS A 56 2.53 7.90 -17.19
CA LYS A 56 3.65 8.08 -18.14
C LYS A 56 4.96 8.36 -17.41
N GLU A 57 4.94 9.18 -16.37
CA GLU A 57 6.14 9.49 -15.59
C GLU A 57 6.74 8.24 -14.95
N ILE A 58 5.92 7.39 -14.32
CA ILE A 58 6.35 6.12 -13.73
C ILE A 58 6.96 5.21 -14.80
N ASN A 59 6.31 5.08 -15.96
CA ASN A 59 6.80 4.24 -17.07
C ASN A 59 8.13 4.71 -17.68
N ARG A 60 8.62 5.93 -17.40
CA ARG A 60 9.96 6.34 -17.84
C ARG A 60 11.09 5.64 -17.07
N TYR A 61 10.78 5.09 -15.90
CA TYR A 61 11.76 4.47 -14.99
C TYR A 61 11.66 2.93 -14.94
N ILE A 62 10.78 2.34 -15.76
CA ILE A 62 10.59 0.89 -15.92
C ILE A 62 11.04 0.52 -17.34
#